data_AF-A0A834F690-F1
#
_entry.id   AF-A0A834F690-F1
#
_cell.length_a   1.000
_cell.length_b   1.000
_cell.length_c   1.000
_cell.angle_alpha   90.00
_cell.angle_beta   90.00
_cell.angle_gamma   90.00
#
_symmetry.space_group_name_H-M   'P 1'
#
loop_
_entity.id
_entity.type
_entity.pdbx_description
1 polymer ?
#
loop_
_entity_poly.entity_id
_entity_poly.type
_entity_poly.pdbx_seq_one_letter_code
_entity_poly.pdbx_strand_id
1 'polypeptide(L)'
;MMLKLGVLLLLVTIVLCQPANVAPRYRTFIEQHINTRMSADRCDAEITRRGIAQTNSNECKETNTFIRANTGVVRSVCGNAGVRDGGFTRSLQPFDLVVCKLRNQGARLPRCNYRGQITTRYIKIKCEQGYPVHFEGDIMLVD
;
A
#
# COMPACT_ATOMS: atom_id res chain seq x y z
N MET A 1 -41.64 45.89 4.39
CA MET A 1 -42.28 44.62 3.97
C MET A 1 -41.86 44.40 2.51
N MET A 2 -41.04 43.44 2.08
CA MET A 2 -40.64 42.13 2.59
C MET A 2 -39.18 41.81 2.19
N LEU A 3 -38.48 41.12 3.11
CA LEU A 3 -37.54 40.02 2.91
C LEU A 3 -37.13 39.67 1.46
N LYS A 4 -35.82 39.58 1.19
CA LYS A 4 -35.17 38.32 0.76
C LYS A 4 -33.75 38.24 1.35
N LEU A 5 -33.71 37.73 2.57
CA LEU A 5 -32.54 37.20 3.24
C LEU A 5 -32.09 35.92 2.51
N GLY A 6 -30.78 35.74 2.38
CA GLY A 6 -30.18 34.41 2.25
C GLY A 6 -29.55 34.09 0.90
N VAL A 7 -28.35 34.60 0.66
CA VAL A 7 -27.37 33.82 -0.11
C VAL A 7 -26.95 32.67 0.81
N LEU A 8 -27.64 31.53 0.71
CA LEU A 8 -27.19 30.30 1.35
C LEU A 8 -26.00 29.77 0.55
N LEU A 9 -24.78 30.10 0.98
CA LEU A 9 -23.59 29.36 0.60
C LEU A 9 -23.80 27.91 1.05
N LEU A 10 -24.24 27.05 0.13
CA LEU A 10 -24.03 25.62 0.24
C LEU A 10 -22.53 25.40 0.10
N LEU A 11 -21.84 25.46 1.23
CA LEU A 11 -20.51 24.88 1.39
C LEU A 11 -20.69 23.37 1.21
N VAL A 12 -20.70 22.93 -0.05
CA VAL A 12 -20.44 21.53 -0.39
C VAL A 12 -18.96 21.33 -0.13
N THR A 13 -18.58 21.21 1.14
CA THR A 13 -17.33 20.57 1.47
C THR A 13 -17.55 19.11 1.12
N ILE A 14 -17.10 18.74 -0.08
CA ILE A 14 -16.83 17.35 -0.43
C ILE A 14 -15.69 16.93 0.50
N VAL A 15 -16.04 16.62 1.75
CA VAL A 15 -15.17 15.88 2.62
C VAL A 15 -15.07 14.53 1.91
N LEU A 16 -13.94 14.30 1.23
CA LEU A 16 -13.46 12.98 0.85
C LEU A 16 -13.20 12.21 2.16
N CYS A 17 -14.26 11.98 2.92
CA CYS A 17 -14.23 11.25 4.16
C CYS A 17 -13.99 9.84 3.71
N GLN A 18 -12.75 9.36 3.88
CA GLN A 18 -12.52 7.96 3.72
C GLN A 18 -13.51 7.25 4.65
N PRO A 19 -14.26 6.27 4.14
CA PRO A 19 -15.18 5.51 4.95
C PRO A 19 -14.42 4.97 6.16
N ALA A 20 -14.96 5.12 7.36
CA ALA A 20 -14.24 4.89 8.61
C ALA A 20 -13.57 3.51 8.69
N ASN A 21 -14.09 2.51 7.97
CA ASN A 21 -13.55 1.16 7.88
C ASN A 21 -12.34 1.00 6.91
N VAL A 22 -12.18 1.88 5.93
CA VAL A 22 -11.09 1.79 4.92
C VAL A 22 -9.83 2.50 5.40
N ALA A 23 -9.97 3.63 6.10
CA ALA A 23 -8.83 4.47 6.47
C ALA A 23 -7.73 3.75 7.28
N PRO A 24 -8.04 2.91 8.29
CA PRO A 24 -7.00 2.16 9.01
C PRO A 24 -6.24 1.20 8.10
N ARG A 25 -6.95 0.48 7.22
CA ARG A 25 -6.35 -0.52 6.33
C ARG A 25 -5.52 0.12 5.23
N TYR A 26 -5.97 1.26 4.68
CA TYR A 26 -5.18 2.05 3.74
C TYR A 26 -3.91 2.60 4.40
N ARG A 27 -3.98 3.06 5.65
CA ARG A 27 -2.79 3.48 6.41
C ARG A 27 -1.80 2.34 6.58
N THR A 28 -2.28 1.16 7.01
CA THR A 28 -1.44 -0.04 7.12
C THR A 28 -0.82 -0.41 5.78
N PHE A 29 -1.57 -0.32 4.67
CA PHE A 29 -1.01 -0.54 3.33
C PHE A 29 0.13 0.43 3.01
N ILE A 30 -0.02 1.73 3.30
CA ILE A 30 1.04 2.73 3.11
C ILE A 30 2.27 2.39 3.95
N GLU A 31 2.05 2.11 5.24
CA GLU A 31 3.13 1.79 6.19
C GLU A 31 3.92 0.57 5.73
N GLN A 32 3.24 -0.48 5.27
CA GLN A 32 3.89 -1.72 4.87
C GLN A 32 4.50 -1.67 3.47
N HIS A 33 3.86 -0.97 2.53
CA HIS A 33 4.15 -1.17 1.10
C HIS A 33 4.60 0.07 0.35
N ILE A 34 4.60 1.26 0.94
CA ILE A 34 4.98 2.49 0.21
C ILE A 34 6.27 3.08 0.77
N ASN A 35 7.29 3.15 -0.08
CA ASN A 35 8.52 3.88 0.19
C ASN A 35 9.24 4.23 -1.12
N THR A 36 9.10 5.49 -1.55
CA THR A 36 9.68 6.00 -2.81
C THR A 36 11.21 5.94 -2.85
N ARG A 37 11.86 5.95 -1.68
CA ARG A 37 13.32 5.93 -1.54
C ARG A 37 13.84 4.62 -0.94
N MET A 38 13.05 3.54 -1.03
CA MET A 38 13.50 2.23 -0.57
C MET A 38 14.70 1.76 -1.39
N SER A 39 15.61 1.05 -0.73
CA SER A 39 16.74 0.36 -1.35
C SER A 39 16.89 -1.03 -0.73
N ALA A 40 17.51 -1.96 -1.46
CA ALA A 40 17.60 -3.37 -1.06
C ALA A 40 18.41 -3.62 0.23
N ASP A 41 19.37 -2.75 0.55
CA ASP A 41 20.21 -2.79 1.74
C ASP A 41 19.51 -2.24 3.00
N ARG A 42 18.30 -1.67 2.87
CA ARG A 42 17.58 -1.02 3.98
C ARG A 42 16.40 -1.83 4.53
N CYS A 43 16.19 -3.05 4.07
CA CYS A 43 15.06 -3.89 4.49
C CYS A 43 14.94 -4.02 6.01
N ASP A 44 16.02 -4.42 6.69
CA ASP A 44 16.04 -4.63 8.15
C ASP A 44 15.69 -3.35 8.91
N ALA A 45 16.39 -2.27 8.56
CA ALA A 45 16.23 -0.98 9.21
C ALA A 45 14.81 -0.43 9.01
N GLU A 46 14.28 -0.49 7.79
CA GLU A 46 12.98 0.09 7.48
C GLU A 46 11.81 -0.73 8.04
N ILE A 47 11.87 -2.05 7.96
CA ILE A 47 10.85 -2.95 8.54
C ILE A 47 10.83 -2.81 10.06
N THR A 48 11.99 -2.77 10.70
CA THR A 48 12.09 -2.61 12.16
C THR A 48 11.63 -1.23 12.60
N ARG A 49 12.07 -0.16 11.92
CA ARG A 49 11.67 1.22 12.22
C ARG A 49 10.16 1.43 12.11
N ARG A 50 9.51 0.77 11.16
CA ARG A 50 8.05 0.84 10.97
C ARG A 50 7.27 -0.18 11.80
N GLY A 51 7.93 -1.09 12.51
CA GLY A 51 7.28 -2.15 13.28
C GLY A 51 6.46 -3.11 12.42
N ILE A 52 6.90 -3.40 11.19
CA ILE A 52 6.15 -4.27 10.26
C ILE A 52 6.33 -5.73 10.68
N ALA A 53 5.27 -6.33 11.20
CA ALA A 53 5.20 -7.72 11.64
C ALA A 53 3.95 -8.41 11.08
N GLN A 54 3.82 -9.71 11.34
CA GLN A 54 2.57 -10.41 11.13
C GLN A 54 1.44 -9.79 11.96
N THR A 55 0.21 -9.84 11.43
CA THR A 55 -0.96 -9.25 12.09
C THR A 55 -1.12 -9.80 13.51
N ASN A 56 -1.31 -8.91 14.49
CA ASN A 56 -1.49 -9.25 15.90
C ASN A 56 -0.32 -10.04 16.53
N SER A 57 0.90 -9.89 16.00
CA SER A 57 2.11 -10.57 16.48
C SER A 57 3.34 -9.67 16.35
N ASN A 58 4.45 -10.06 16.98
CA ASN A 58 5.78 -9.47 16.75
C ASN A 58 6.67 -10.35 15.85
N GLU A 59 6.12 -11.42 15.30
CA GLU A 59 6.81 -12.28 14.33
C GLU A 59 7.11 -11.52 13.04
N CYS A 60 8.33 -11.68 12.55
CA CYS A 60 8.76 -11.08 11.31
C CYS A 60 7.89 -11.60 10.15
N LYS A 61 7.51 -10.73 9.22
CA LYS A 61 6.86 -11.17 7.98
C LYS A 61 7.88 -11.90 7.13
N GLU A 62 7.51 -13.06 6.56
CA GLU A 62 8.37 -13.83 5.66
C GLU A 62 8.75 -13.04 4.40
N THR A 63 7.83 -12.22 3.89
CA THR A 63 8.10 -11.29 2.79
C THR A 63 7.36 -9.98 3.03
N ASN A 64 8.06 -8.87 2.77
CA ASN A 64 7.45 -7.56 2.64
C ASN A 64 7.98 -6.88 1.38
N THR A 65 7.08 -6.37 0.55
CA THR A 65 7.44 -5.65 -0.68
C THR A 65 7.13 -4.18 -0.53
N PHE A 66 8.13 -3.33 -0.78
CA PHE A 66 7.95 -1.89 -0.89
C PHE A 66 7.86 -1.49 -2.37
N ILE A 67 6.84 -0.72 -2.69
CA ILE A 67 6.63 -0.09 -3.98
C ILE A 67 7.33 1.27 -3.95
N ARG A 68 8.25 1.49 -4.90
CA ARG A 68 8.98 2.76 -5.05
C ARG A 68 8.17 3.78 -5.85
N ALA A 69 6.93 4.02 -5.44
CA ALA A 69 6.03 5.00 -6.06
C ALA A 69 5.26 5.77 -4.98
N ASN A 70 4.74 6.95 -5.32
CA ASN A 70 3.92 7.72 -4.40
C ASN A 70 2.51 7.10 -4.27
N THR A 71 1.81 7.48 -3.20
CA THR A 71 0.48 6.94 -2.88
C THR A 71 -0.56 7.23 -3.95
N GLY A 72 -0.48 8.38 -4.64
CA GLY A 72 -1.40 8.74 -5.73
C GLY A 72 -1.28 7.80 -6.92
N VAL A 73 -0.05 7.48 -7.34
CA VAL A 73 0.21 6.53 -8.43
C VAL A 73 -0.30 5.14 -8.06
N VAL A 74 0.00 4.64 -6.86
CA VAL A 74 -0.47 3.31 -6.43
C VAL A 74 -1.99 3.29 -6.26
N ARG A 75 -2.61 4.37 -5.78
CA ARG A 75 -4.07 4.48 -5.67
C ARG A 75 -4.76 4.43 -7.04
N SER A 76 -4.15 4.97 -8.10
CA SER A 76 -4.73 4.92 -9.45
C SER A 76 -4.95 3.50 -9.97
N VAL A 77 -4.21 2.51 -9.44
CA VAL A 77 -4.43 1.08 -9.75
C VAL A 77 -5.81 0.62 -9.30
N CYS A 78 -6.38 1.21 -8.25
CA CYS A 78 -7.77 0.94 -7.84
C CYS A 78 -8.84 1.61 -8.74
N GLY A 79 -8.42 2.27 -9.83
CA GLY A 79 -9.28 2.91 -10.80
C GLY A 79 -8.79 2.62 -12.22
N ASN A 80 -8.40 3.65 -12.95
CA ASN A 80 -8.08 3.58 -14.37
C ASN A 80 -6.71 2.96 -14.71
N ALA A 81 -5.81 2.79 -13.74
CA ALA A 81 -4.49 2.21 -13.96
C ALA A 81 -4.40 0.71 -13.59
N GLY A 82 -5.54 0.06 -13.39
CA GLY A 82 -5.62 -1.35 -13.05
C GLY A 82 -6.71 -2.11 -13.81
N VAL A 83 -6.62 -3.43 -13.78
CA VAL A 83 -7.57 -4.37 -14.36
C VAL A 83 -7.97 -5.39 -13.31
N ARG A 84 -9.24 -5.81 -13.32
CA ARG A 84 -9.74 -6.81 -12.38
C ARG A 84 -9.04 -8.14 -12.60
N ASP A 85 -8.60 -8.76 -11.51
CA ASP A 85 -7.92 -10.05 -11.49
C ASP A 85 -8.42 -10.83 -10.26
N GLY A 86 -9.55 -11.52 -10.44
CA GLY A 86 -10.28 -12.20 -9.38
C GLY A 86 -10.84 -11.25 -8.32
N GLY A 87 -10.50 -11.50 -7.05
CA GLY A 87 -10.83 -10.63 -5.91
C GLY A 87 -9.91 -9.42 -5.73
N PHE A 88 -9.01 -9.19 -6.68
CA PHE A 88 -7.97 -8.16 -6.62
C PHE A 88 -7.98 -7.31 -7.89
N THR A 89 -7.13 -6.28 -7.90
CA THR A 89 -6.83 -5.44 -9.05
C THR A 89 -5.35 -5.53 -9.36
N ARG A 90 -5.02 -5.84 -10.60
CA ARG A 90 -3.66 -5.90 -11.11
C ARG A 90 -3.32 -4.59 -11.81
N SER A 91 -2.11 -4.07 -11.64
CA SER A 91 -1.67 -2.88 -12.37
C SER A 91 -1.57 -3.13 -13.87
N LEU A 92 -1.83 -2.08 -14.66
CA LEU A 92 -1.62 -2.10 -16.12
C LEU A 92 -0.17 -1.80 -16.51
N GLN A 93 0.61 -1.22 -15.60
CA GLN A 93 2.02 -0.92 -15.78
C GLN A 93 2.83 -1.55 -14.65
N PRO A 94 4.08 -1.96 -14.90
CA PRO A 94 4.94 -2.48 -13.87
C PRO A 94 5.41 -1.36 -12.94
N PHE A 95 5.74 -1.73 -11.70
CA PHE A 95 6.30 -0.86 -10.68
C PHE A 95 7.73 -1.28 -10.36
N ASP A 96 8.55 -0.32 -9.96
CA ASP A 96 9.83 -0.59 -9.30
C ASP A 96 9.58 -0.99 -7.84
N LEU A 97 10.08 -2.17 -7.47
CA LEU A 97 9.79 -2.83 -6.20
C LEU A 97 11.09 -3.20 -5.47
N VAL A 98 11.06 -3.10 -4.14
CA VAL A 98 12.06 -3.72 -3.27
C VAL A 98 11.38 -4.84 -2.49
N VAL A 99 11.73 -6.08 -2.81
CA VAL A 99 11.23 -7.28 -2.15
C VAL A 99 12.19 -7.65 -1.01
N CYS A 100 11.72 -7.60 0.22
CA CYS A 100 12.47 -8.00 1.41
C CYS A 100 12.02 -9.41 1.83
N LYS A 101 12.91 -10.40 1.68
CA LYS A 101 12.66 -11.80 2.08
C LYS A 101 13.41 -12.14 3.36
N LEU A 102 12.70 -12.68 4.36
CA LEU A 102 13.28 -13.01 5.67
C LEU A 102 14.37 -14.08 5.52
N ARG A 103 15.49 -13.90 6.23
CA ARG A 103 16.63 -14.83 6.25
C ARG A 103 16.63 -15.72 7.48
N ASN A 104 16.14 -15.22 8.61
CA ASN A 104 16.07 -15.92 9.88
C ASN A 104 14.62 -16.24 10.24
N GLN A 105 14.09 -17.34 9.72
CA GLN A 105 12.70 -17.76 9.94
C GLN A 105 12.38 -17.87 11.44
N GLY A 106 11.14 -17.54 11.80
CA GLY A 106 10.68 -17.55 13.20
C GLY A 106 11.23 -16.43 14.09
N ALA A 107 12.05 -15.51 13.53
CA ALA A 107 12.49 -14.34 14.25
C ALA A 107 11.32 -13.40 14.60
N ARG A 108 11.56 -12.56 15.61
CA ARG A 108 10.65 -11.52 16.07
C ARG A 108 11.35 -10.18 16.09
N LEU A 109 10.59 -9.09 15.92
CA LEU A 109 11.12 -7.74 16.07
C LEU A 109 11.82 -7.56 17.44
N PRO A 110 12.95 -6.83 17.50
CA PRO A 110 13.62 -6.08 16.43
C PRO A 110 14.69 -6.89 15.67
N ARG A 111 14.72 -8.23 15.76
CA ARG A 111 15.81 -9.07 15.25
C ARG A 111 15.55 -9.64 13.84
N CYS A 112 14.70 -8.99 13.04
CA CYS A 112 14.40 -9.46 11.70
C CYS A 112 15.57 -9.15 10.74
N ASN A 113 16.08 -10.16 10.03
CA ASN A 113 17.12 -9.99 9.01
C ASN A 113 16.58 -10.40 7.64
N TYR A 114 16.73 -9.53 6.64
CA TYR A 114 16.15 -9.66 5.32
C TYR A 114 17.19 -9.62 4.21
N ARG A 115 16.89 -10.31 3.12
CA ARG A 115 17.50 -10.11 1.81
C ARG A 115 16.60 -9.18 1.00
N GLY A 116 17.10 -8.00 0.64
CA GLY A 116 16.45 -7.15 -0.35
C GLY A 116 16.77 -7.56 -1.78
N GLN A 117 15.79 -7.41 -2.68
CA GLN A 117 15.94 -7.56 -4.12
C GLN A 117 15.15 -6.45 -4.82
N ILE A 118 15.79 -5.78 -5.79
CA ILE A 118 15.12 -4.83 -6.68
C ILE A 118 14.53 -5.60 -7.87
N THR A 119 13.30 -5.30 -8.25
CA THR A 119 12.64 -5.90 -9.42
C THR A 119 11.62 -4.95 -10.02
N THR A 120 11.27 -5.15 -11.29
CA THR A 120 10.24 -4.39 -12.00
C THR A 120 9.12 -5.32 -12.42
N ARG A 121 7.97 -5.23 -11.76
CA ARG A 121 6.86 -6.20 -11.91
C ARG A 121 5.50 -5.55 -11.73
N TYR A 122 4.46 -6.23 -12.19
CA TYR A 122 3.08 -5.80 -11.97
C TYR A 122 2.68 -6.09 -10.53
N ILE A 123 1.93 -5.20 -9.92
CA ILE A 123 1.41 -5.40 -8.55
C ILE A 123 -0.03 -5.90 -8.62
N LYS A 124 -0.39 -6.77 -7.68
CA LYS A 124 -1.76 -7.22 -7.44
C LYS A 124 -2.17 -6.76 -6.04
N ILE A 125 -3.25 -5.99 -5.96
CA ILE A 125 -3.70 -5.34 -4.72
C ILE A 125 -5.20 -5.50 -4.53
N LYS A 126 -5.65 -5.55 -3.27
CA LYS A 126 -7.07 -5.44 -2.96
C LYS A 126 -7.44 -3.97 -2.86
N CYS A 127 -8.53 -3.59 -3.50
CA CYS A 127 -9.07 -2.24 -3.47
C CYS A 127 -10.42 -2.22 -2.75
N GLU A 128 -10.61 -1.27 -1.84
CA GLU A 128 -11.87 -1.00 -1.18
C GLU A 128 -12.18 0.48 -1.32
N GLN A 129 -13.32 0.80 -1.94
CA GLN A 129 -13.80 2.17 -2.13
C GLN A 129 -12.76 3.09 -2.81
N GLY A 130 -12.02 2.53 -3.78
CA GLY A 130 -10.98 3.25 -4.54
C GLY A 130 -9.64 3.40 -3.82
N TYR A 131 -9.41 2.70 -2.70
CA TYR A 131 -8.16 2.73 -1.96
C TYR A 131 -7.52 1.34 -1.84
N PRO A 132 -6.18 1.24 -1.95
CA PRO A 132 -5.47 -0.01 -1.76
C PRO A 132 -5.44 -0.38 -0.28
N VAL A 133 -5.85 -1.60 0.06
CA VAL A 133 -5.97 -2.06 1.46
C VAL A 133 -5.21 -3.35 1.75
N HIS A 134 -4.67 -4.00 0.73
CA HIS A 134 -3.85 -5.22 0.85
C HIS A 134 -2.97 -5.39 -0.39
N PHE A 135 -1.72 -5.76 -0.18
CA PHE A 135 -0.80 -6.16 -1.24
C PHE A 135 -0.82 -7.69 -1.34
N GLU A 136 -1.31 -8.21 -2.46
CA GLU A 136 -1.38 -9.65 -2.68
C GLU A 136 -0.04 -10.22 -3.15
N GLY A 137 0.62 -9.51 -4.05
CA GLY A 137 1.89 -9.98 -4.61
C GLY A 137 2.32 -9.18 -5.83
N ASP A 138 3.52 -9.50 -6.30
CA ASP A 138 4.02 -9.12 -7.62
C ASP A 138 3.90 -10.28 -8.61
N ILE A 139 3.68 -9.98 -9.88
CA ILE A 139 3.62 -10.98 -10.95
C ILE A 139 4.45 -10.56 -12.16
N MET A 140 5.00 -11.56 -12.85
CA MET A 140 5.52 -11.39 -14.21
C MET A 140 4.41 -11.74 -15.19
N LEU A 141 4.13 -10.84 -16.12
CA LEU A 141 3.37 -11.20 -17.31
C LEU A 141 4.39 -11.81 -18.28
N VAL A 142 4.20 -13.07 -18.61
CA VAL A 142 4.91 -13.72 -19.71
C VAL A 142 3.91 -13.71 -20.85
N ASP A 143 4.27 -13.04 -21.95
CA ASP A 143 3.48 -13.03 -23.19
C ASP A 143 3.45 -14.42 -23.85
#